data_AF-A0A7C8B0J0-F1
#
_entry.id   AF-A0A7C8B0J0-F1
#
_cell.length_a   1.000
_cell.length_b   1.000
_cell.length_c   1.000
_cell.angle_alpha   90.00
_cell.angle_beta   90.00
_cell.angle_gamma   90.00
#
_symmetry.space_group_name_H-M   'P 1'
#
loop_
_entity.id
_entity.type
_entity.pdbx_description
1 polymer ?
#
loop_
_entity_poly.entity_id
_entity_poly.type
_entity_poly.pdbx_seq_one_letter_code
_entity_poly.pdbx_strand_id
1 'polypeptide(L)'
;MRKITLDNATAGMVVAADIFGQDFDGDLPLICRGVELSDPIISKLRGRGFIELIIVTPPDYRGAPGEILAPTEVTGNILFDGAVELNCDLPPETKIEAGEDIIINGTVGPGCNVRSANGDVVITGTLAGAVDKHIVICAAKRVAITSTTQLCGLDIRALGEVAISGDISDSTVAAKGRLRIDGSVVRSKIYSQARIMVENCGNNTDPCHLLVKPLECGPLFQKLLGFDKQNTAFEQERQRLQNTIELVKKLGKDIERMPYENKVEIATDIKRFQEVSEEIKAGQERKEQIKKEIAEALATSRIIIRREALAKTWITIENCSLILDEPVTKTAFFVRNMRVEAAPFG
;
A
#
# COMPACT_ATOMS: atom_id res chain seq x y z
N MET A 1 33.24 -13.37 -9.05
CA MET A 1 34.22 -12.28 -9.27
C MET A 1 33.58 -11.28 -10.21
N ARG A 2 33.40 -10.03 -9.77
CA ARG A 2 32.71 -8.99 -10.54
C ARG A 2 33.72 -7.87 -10.82
N LYS A 3 33.99 -7.59 -12.10
CA LYS A 3 34.79 -6.40 -12.46
C LYS A 3 33.86 -5.19 -12.48
N ILE A 4 34.21 -4.13 -11.76
CA ILE A 4 33.48 -2.85 -11.84
C ILE A 4 34.45 -1.71 -12.13
N THR A 5 34.02 -0.71 -12.88
CA THR A 5 34.80 0.52 -13.04
C THR A 5 34.68 1.37 -11.77
N LEU A 6 35.70 2.17 -11.45
CA LEU A 6 35.68 3.03 -10.25
C LEU A 6 34.57 4.11 -10.32
N ASP A 7 34.14 4.47 -11.52
CA ASP A 7 33.00 5.37 -11.73
C ASP A 7 31.68 4.79 -11.22
N ASN A 8 31.57 3.45 -11.21
CA ASN A 8 30.39 2.73 -10.74
C ASN A 8 30.51 2.25 -9.28
N ALA A 9 31.59 2.62 -8.56
CA ALA A 9 31.77 2.26 -7.16
C ALA A 9 30.92 3.16 -6.25
N THR A 10 30.20 2.56 -5.30
CA THR A 10 29.37 3.24 -4.29
C THR A 10 29.85 2.94 -2.87
N ALA A 11 29.53 3.84 -1.93
CA ALA A 11 29.79 3.59 -0.52
C ALA A 11 28.99 2.36 -0.04
N GLY A 12 29.59 1.56 0.85
CA GLY A 12 29.02 0.29 1.32
C GLY A 12 29.49 -0.95 0.54
N MET A 13 30.09 -0.77 -0.64
CA MET A 13 30.62 -1.90 -1.43
C MET A 13 31.74 -2.64 -0.71
N VAL A 14 31.70 -3.96 -0.63
CA VAL A 14 32.77 -4.76 0.01
C VAL A 14 33.75 -5.29 -1.04
N VAL A 15 35.01 -4.87 -0.93
CA VAL A 15 36.10 -5.29 -1.83
C VAL A 15 36.96 -6.35 -1.17
N ALA A 16 37.03 -7.56 -1.76
CA ALA A 16 37.85 -8.65 -1.23
C ALA A 16 39.21 -8.89 -1.91
N ALA A 17 39.52 -8.23 -3.03
CA ALA A 17 40.79 -8.43 -3.75
C ALA A 17 41.32 -7.17 -4.45
N ASP A 18 42.61 -7.20 -4.80
CA ASP A 18 43.47 -6.05 -5.13
C ASP A 18 43.05 -5.18 -6.32
N ILE A 19 43.48 -3.92 -6.25
CA ILE A 19 43.36 -2.89 -7.28
C ILE A 19 44.53 -3.03 -8.25
N PHE A 20 44.25 -3.22 -9.54
CA PHE A 20 45.29 -3.21 -10.58
C PHE A 20 45.20 -1.91 -11.38
N GLY A 21 46.21 -1.06 -11.26
CA GLY A 21 46.45 0.06 -12.18
C GLY A 21 47.46 -0.36 -13.24
N GLN A 22 47.33 0.13 -14.47
CA GLN A 22 48.25 -0.20 -15.58
C GLN A 22 49.65 0.43 -15.43
N ASP A 23 49.86 1.37 -14.51
CA ASP A 23 51.06 2.24 -14.49
C ASP A 23 51.86 2.29 -13.17
N PHE A 24 51.71 1.34 -12.23
CA PHE A 24 52.40 1.46 -10.93
C PHE A 24 53.44 0.37 -10.65
N ASP A 25 54.71 0.78 -10.73
CA ASP A 25 55.87 0.14 -10.11
C ASP A 25 55.82 0.39 -8.58
N GLY A 26 55.46 -0.65 -7.82
CA GLY A 26 55.79 -0.79 -6.40
C GLY A 26 55.39 0.35 -5.44
N ASP A 27 54.11 0.43 -5.08
CA ASP A 27 53.60 0.77 -3.72
C ASP A 27 52.08 0.97 -3.77
N LEU A 28 51.34 -0.13 -3.96
CA LEU A 28 49.88 -0.12 -3.93
C LEU A 28 49.38 -0.27 -2.48
N PRO A 29 48.35 0.50 -2.06
CA PRO A 29 47.60 0.12 -0.87
C PRO A 29 46.84 -1.17 -1.20
N LEU A 30 47.35 -2.30 -0.70
CA LEU A 30 46.63 -3.56 -0.67
C LEU A 30 45.34 -3.35 0.12
N ILE A 31 44.21 -3.27 -0.56
CA ILE A 31 42.92 -3.46 0.10
C ILE A 31 42.78 -4.96 0.31
N CYS A 32 43.39 -5.45 1.39
CA CYS A 32 43.27 -6.84 1.79
C CYS A 32 41.84 -7.11 2.25
N ARG A 33 41.14 -8.00 1.53
CA ARG A 33 39.95 -8.76 1.96
C ARG A 33 38.94 -8.04 2.86
N GLY A 34 37.84 -7.60 2.29
CA GLY A 34 36.62 -7.26 3.03
C GLY A 34 36.52 -5.80 3.45
N VAL A 35 37.16 -4.89 2.72
CA VAL A 35 37.05 -3.46 3.01
C VAL A 35 35.78 -2.91 2.38
N GLU A 36 34.95 -2.32 3.23
CA GLU A 36 33.80 -1.52 2.82
C GLU A 36 34.30 -0.19 2.25
N LEU A 37 33.96 0.10 1.00
CA LEU A 37 34.25 1.37 0.37
C LEU A 37 33.46 2.47 1.08
N SER A 38 34.15 3.53 1.46
CA SER A 38 33.54 4.78 1.93
C SER A 38 33.80 5.89 0.92
N ASP A 39 32.98 6.95 0.92
CA ASP A 39 33.17 8.10 0.02
C ASP A 39 34.60 8.69 0.04
N PRO A 40 35.29 8.80 1.20
CA PRO A 40 36.69 9.23 1.23
C PRO A 40 37.64 8.28 0.51
N ILE A 41 37.41 6.96 0.61
CA ILE A 41 38.22 5.94 -0.07
C ILE A 41 38.01 6.04 -1.58
N ILE A 42 36.76 6.10 -2.04
CA ILE A 42 36.42 6.20 -3.47
C ILE A 42 37.03 7.48 -4.07
N SER A 43 36.89 8.62 -3.37
CA SER A 43 37.46 9.90 -3.79
C SER A 43 38.99 9.86 -3.89
N LYS A 44 39.65 9.21 -2.93
CA LYS A 44 41.11 9.03 -2.93
C LYS A 44 41.59 8.14 -4.07
N LEU A 45 40.84 7.10 -4.42
CA LEU A 45 41.14 6.23 -5.56
C LEU A 45 40.97 6.99 -6.89
N ARG A 46 39.91 7.80 -7.03
CA ARG A 46 39.69 8.63 -8.23
C ARG A 46 40.79 9.67 -8.39
N GLY A 47 41.15 10.35 -7.31
CA GLY A 47 42.24 11.33 -7.30
C GLY A 47 43.62 10.74 -7.64
N ARG A 48 43.79 9.42 -7.56
CA ARG A 48 45.01 8.70 -7.93
C ARG A 48 44.99 8.13 -9.35
N GLY A 49 43.94 8.39 -10.14
CA GLY A 49 43.85 7.96 -11.54
C GLY A 49 43.50 6.49 -11.74
N PHE A 50 42.97 5.80 -10.72
CA PHE A 50 42.44 4.45 -10.92
C PHE A 50 41.15 4.50 -11.74
N ILE A 51 41.07 3.68 -12.80
CA ILE A 51 39.92 3.64 -13.72
C ILE A 51 39.07 2.38 -13.47
N GLU A 52 39.70 1.27 -13.10
CA GLU A 52 39.05 -0.03 -12.90
C GLU A 52 39.35 -0.63 -11.52
N LEU A 53 38.33 -1.24 -10.91
CA LEU A 53 38.44 -2.03 -9.68
C LEU A 53 37.95 -3.46 -9.93
N ILE A 54 38.81 -4.45 -9.67
CA ILE A 54 38.37 -5.84 -9.69
C ILE A 54 37.85 -6.20 -8.31
N ILE A 55 36.53 -6.25 -8.15
CA ILE A 55 35.90 -6.62 -6.90
C ILE A 55 35.64 -8.13 -6.88
N VAL A 56 36.35 -8.82 -5.99
CA VAL A 56 35.88 -10.13 -5.53
C VAL A 56 34.93 -9.86 -4.38
N THR A 57 33.65 -10.16 -4.55
CA THR A 57 32.67 -10.12 -3.46
C THR A 57 32.74 -11.44 -2.69
N PRO A 58 32.61 -11.44 -1.35
CA PRO A 58 32.52 -12.68 -0.59
C PRO A 58 31.24 -13.46 -0.97
N PRO A 59 31.19 -14.79 -0.74
CA PRO A 59 30.07 -15.64 -1.16
C PRO A 59 28.71 -15.26 -0.56
N ASP A 60 28.72 -14.58 0.59
CA ASP A 60 27.57 -14.09 1.34
C ASP A 60 27.25 -12.62 1.08
N TYR A 61 27.96 -11.98 0.14
CA TYR A 61 27.71 -10.60 -0.23
C TYR A 61 26.32 -10.40 -0.81
N ARG A 62 25.59 -9.45 -0.24
CA ARG A 62 24.24 -9.10 -0.68
C ARG A 62 24.18 -7.77 -1.42
N GLY A 63 25.30 -7.10 -1.72
CA GLY A 63 25.25 -5.75 -2.28
C GLY A 63 25.08 -4.67 -1.22
N ALA A 64 25.28 -3.43 -1.64
CA ALA A 64 24.96 -2.24 -0.87
C ALA A 64 23.82 -1.45 -1.54
N PRO A 65 23.12 -0.58 -0.79
CA PRO A 65 22.18 0.37 -1.37
C PRO A 65 22.80 1.19 -2.50
N GLY A 66 22.05 1.45 -3.57
CA GLY A 66 22.49 2.12 -4.79
C GLY A 66 23.25 1.25 -5.79
N GLU A 67 23.56 -0.01 -5.46
CA GLU A 67 24.11 -0.95 -6.43
C GLU A 67 23.05 -1.54 -7.35
N ILE A 68 23.45 -1.90 -8.56
CA ILE A 68 22.61 -2.65 -9.49
C ILE A 68 23.24 -4.02 -9.75
N LEU A 69 22.47 -5.09 -9.57
CA LEU A 69 22.83 -6.45 -9.96
C LEU A 69 22.14 -6.80 -11.28
N ALA A 70 22.93 -7.02 -12.34
CA ALA A 70 22.42 -7.31 -13.68
C ALA A 70 23.03 -8.59 -14.29
N PRO A 71 22.64 -9.79 -13.81
CA PRO A 71 23.15 -11.04 -14.32
C PRO A 71 22.60 -11.33 -15.72
N THR A 72 23.44 -11.95 -16.54
CA THR A 72 23.07 -12.40 -17.90
C THR A 72 22.25 -13.68 -17.89
N GLU A 73 22.33 -14.47 -16.81
CA GLU A 73 21.58 -15.71 -16.60
C GLU A 73 21.23 -15.87 -15.11
N VAL A 74 20.06 -16.43 -14.82
CA VAL A 74 19.60 -16.72 -13.45
C VAL A 74 19.55 -18.23 -13.24
N THR A 75 20.47 -18.76 -12.45
CA THR A 75 20.55 -20.20 -12.13
C THR A 75 20.05 -20.54 -10.73
N GLY A 76 19.58 -19.55 -9.96
CA GLY A 76 19.14 -19.73 -8.59
C GLY A 76 18.49 -18.48 -8.01
N ASN A 77 18.20 -18.51 -6.71
CA ASN A 77 17.58 -17.40 -6.01
C ASN A 77 18.52 -16.19 -5.93
N ILE A 78 17.95 -15.00 -5.99
CA ILE A 78 18.67 -13.72 -5.88
C ILE A 78 18.24 -13.06 -4.57
N LEU A 79 19.21 -12.74 -3.74
CA LEU A 79 19.03 -11.93 -2.53
C LEU A 79 20.06 -10.81 -2.57
N PHE A 80 19.57 -9.59 -2.80
CA PHE A 80 20.41 -8.42 -3.03
C PHE A 80 19.83 -7.19 -2.33
N ASP A 81 20.63 -6.41 -1.61
CA ASP A 81 20.21 -5.23 -0.87
C ASP A 81 20.11 -3.98 -1.75
N GLY A 82 20.70 -4.01 -2.96
CA GLY A 82 20.53 -2.97 -3.98
C GLY A 82 19.37 -3.25 -4.95
N ALA A 83 19.44 -2.67 -6.14
CA ALA A 83 18.52 -2.88 -7.25
C ALA A 83 18.91 -4.11 -8.10
N VAL A 84 17.93 -4.72 -8.76
CA VAL A 84 18.13 -5.90 -9.61
C VAL A 84 17.54 -5.64 -11.00
N GLU A 85 18.32 -5.81 -12.05
CA GLU A 85 17.88 -5.66 -13.44
C GLU A 85 18.16 -6.94 -14.23
N LEU A 86 17.09 -7.58 -14.71
CA LEU A 86 17.17 -8.87 -15.41
C LEU A 86 16.74 -8.71 -16.86
N ASN A 87 17.70 -8.94 -17.76
CA ASN A 87 17.48 -9.01 -19.21
C ASN A 87 17.38 -10.46 -19.72
N CYS A 88 17.10 -11.41 -18.81
CA CYS A 88 16.98 -12.84 -19.08
C CYS A 88 15.72 -13.41 -18.44
N ASP A 89 15.34 -14.63 -18.84
CA ASP A 89 14.20 -15.34 -18.29
C ASP A 89 14.47 -15.81 -16.86
N LEU A 90 13.44 -15.74 -16.01
CA LEU A 90 13.46 -16.31 -14.66
C LEU A 90 12.93 -17.75 -14.73
N PRO A 91 13.73 -18.74 -14.32
CA PRO A 91 13.26 -20.10 -14.18
C PRO A 91 12.08 -20.21 -13.22
N PRO A 92 11.20 -21.21 -13.37
CA PRO A 92 10.11 -21.47 -12.43
C PRO A 92 10.59 -21.55 -10.97
N GLU A 93 9.73 -21.11 -10.04
CA GLU A 93 9.97 -21.19 -8.59
C GLU A 93 11.20 -20.40 -8.07
N THR A 94 11.74 -19.50 -8.90
CA THR A 94 12.84 -18.61 -8.52
C THR A 94 12.37 -17.53 -7.54
N LYS A 95 13.16 -17.27 -6.51
CA LYS A 95 12.93 -16.18 -5.55
C LYS A 95 13.92 -15.04 -5.79
N ILE A 96 13.40 -13.83 -5.89
CA ILE A 96 14.16 -12.60 -5.97
C ILE A 96 13.72 -11.68 -4.84
N GLU A 97 14.66 -11.35 -3.97
CA GLU A 97 14.48 -10.33 -2.95
C GLU A 97 15.51 -9.23 -3.20
N ALA A 98 15.02 -8.03 -3.51
CA ALA A 98 15.84 -6.84 -3.71
C ALA A 98 15.55 -5.79 -2.62
N GLY A 99 16.56 -5.09 -2.14
CA GLY A 99 16.38 -3.96 -1.23
C GLY A 99 15.78 -2.74 -1.93
N GLU A 100 16.08 -2.55 -3.21
CA GLU A 100 15.61 -1.46 -4.06
C GLU A 100 14.78 -1.96 -5.25
N ASP A 101 14.82 -1.26 -6.38
CA ASP A 101 13.96 -1.54 -7.54
C ASP A 101 14.32 -2.88 -8.21
N ILE A 102 13.30 -3.56 -8.74
CA ILE A 102 13.45 -4.76 -9.56
C ILE A 102 12.92 -4.49 -10.95
N ILE A 103 13.73 -4.71 -11.97
CA ILE A 103 13.34 -4.61 -13.38
C ILE A 103 13.54 -5.98 -14.02
N ILE A 104 12.51 -6.52 -14.66
CA ILE A 104 12.55 -7.81 -15.37
C ILE A 104 12.04 -7.61 -16.79
N ASN A 105 12.93 -7.78 -17.76
CA ASN A 105 12.61 -7.67 -19.19
C ASN A 105 12.43 -9.05 -19.85
N GLY A 106 12.77 -10.14 -19.15
CA GLY A 106 12.53 -11.52 -19.61
C GLY A 106 11.22 -12.13 -19.11
N THR A 107 11.02 -13.40 -19.45
CA THR A 107 9.86 -14.20 -19.04
C THR A 107 9.96 -14.60 -17.58
N VAL A 108 8.90 -14.38 -16.80
CA VAL A 108 8.80 -14.86 -15.42
C VAL A 108 8.08 -16.20 -15.38
N GLY A 109 8.79 -17.26 -15.00
CA GLY A 109 8.23 -18.61 -14.89
C GLY A 109 7.18 -18.75 -13.77
N PRO A 110 6.36 -19.82 -13.81
CA PRO A 110 5.34 -20.09 -12.79
C PRO A 110 5.96 -20.28 -11.40
N GLY A 111 5.24 -19.88 -10.35
CA GLY A 111 5.68 -20.04 -8.96
C GLY A 111 6.79 -19.10 -8.50
N CYS A 112 7.25 -18.15 -9.33
CA CYS A 112 8.27 -17.19 -8.93
C CYS A 112 7.77 -16.25 -7.81
N ASN A 113 8.70 -15.80 -6.97
CA ASN A 113 8.44 -14.79 -5.94
C ASN A 113 9.40 -13.62 -6.10
N VAL A 114 8.86 -12.45 -6.45
CA VAL A 114 9.63 -11.23 -6.71
C VAL A 114 9.24 -10.19 -5.67
N ARG A 115 10.19 -9.77 -4.84
CA ARG A 115 9.95 -8.86 -3.73
C ARG A 115 10.96 -7.72 -3.70
N SER A 116 10.48 -6.50 -3.85
CA SER A 116 11.24 -5.28 -3.59
C SER A 116 10.91 -4.72 -2.21
N ALA A 117 11.94 -4.50 -1.38
CA ALA A 117 11.77 -4.04 0.00
C ALA A 117 11.45 -2.54 0.11
N ASN A 118 12.10 -1.70 -0.70
CA ASN A 118 11.93 -0.23 -0.68
C ASN A 118 11.68 0.38 -2.07
N GLY A 119 11.58 -0.45 -3.11
CA GLY A 119 11.54 -0.02 -4.50
C GLY A 119 10.27 -0.39 -5.25
N ASP A 120 10.34 -0.14 -6.55
CA ASP A 120 9.38 -0.52 -7.57
C ASP A 120 9.65 -1.95 -8.07
N VAL A 121 8.62 -2.60 -8.63
CA VAL A 121 8.81 -3.79 -9.47
C VAL A 121 8.26 -3.49 -10.86
N VAL A 122 9.11 -3.56 -11.88
CA VAL A 122 8.76 -3.32 -13.27
C VAL A 122 9.00 -4.60 -14.07
N ILE A 123 7.98 -5.10 -14.75
CA ILE A 123 8.07 -6.30 -15.58
C ILE A 123 7.58 -5.94 -16.98
N THR A 124 8.47 -5.99 -17.97
CA THR A 124 8.14 -5.72 -19.39
C THR A 124 8.07 -6.99 -20.23
N GLY A 125 8.51 -8.12 -19.67
CA GLY A 125 8.41 -9.43 -20.29
C GLY A 125 7.08 -10.15 -20.00
N THR A 126 7.03 -11.42 -20.40
CA THR A 126 5.86 -12.30 -20.23
C THR A 126 5.79 -12.85 -18.81
N LEU A 127 4.60 -13.00 -18.24
CA LEU A 127 4.41 -13.73 -16.97
C LEU A 127 3.64 -15.02 -17.23
N ALA A 128 4.30 -16.16 -17.01
CA ALA A 128 3.76 -17.49 -17.24
C ALA A 128 3.17 -18.10 -15.96
N GLY A 129 2.34 -17.35 -15.24
CA GLY A 129 1.69 -17.83 -14.02
C GLY A 129 0.57 -18.84 -14.32
N ALA A 130 0.25 -19.67 -13.33
CA ALA A 130 -0.78 -20.69 -13.41
C ALA A 130 -1.61 -20.73 -12.13
N VAL A 131 -2.83 -21.28 -12.21
CA VAL A 131 -3.78 -21.37 -11.08
C VAL A 131 -3.22 -22.19 -9.91
N ASP A 132 -2.40 -23.20 -10.19
CA ASP A 132 -1.73 -24.03 -9.19
C ASP A 132 -0.36 -23.48 -8.77
N LYS A 133 0.24 -22.60 -9.59
CA LYS A 133 1.57 -22.02 -9.38
C LYS A 133 1.56 -20.52 -9.62
N HIS A 134 1.00 -19.80 -8.66
CA HIS A 134 0.89 -18.35 -8.74
C HIS A 134 2.27 -17.67 -8.73
N ILE A 135 2.43 -16.61 -9.52
CA ILE A 135 3.57 -15.69 -9.41
C ILE A 135 3.24 -14.65 -8.35
N VAL A 136 4.11 -14.50 -7.36
CA VAL A 136 3.95 -13.54 -6.27
C VAL A 136 4.83 -12.32 -6.52
N ILE A 137 4.23 -11.13 -6.54
CA ILE A 137 4.95 -9.88 -6.75
C ILE A 137 4.62 -8.92 -5.60
N CYS A 138 5.64 -8.53 -4.85
CA CYS A 138 5.52 -7.60 -3.73
C CYS A 138 6.40 -6.37 -3.96
N ALA A 139 5.85 -5.16 -3.87
CA ALA A 139 6.61 -3.92 -3.96
C ALA A 139 6.24 -2.93 -2.86
N ALA A 140 7.22 -2.22 -2.31
CA ALA A 140 6.98 -1.14 -1.36
C ALA A 140 6.57 0.18 -2.03
N LYS A 141 6.86 0.35 -3.32
CA LYS A 141 6.37 1.46 -4.12
C LYS A 141 5.39 0.93 -5.17
N ARG A 142 5.68 1.06 -6.47
CA ARG A 142 4.75 0.68 -7.54
C ARG A 142 5.04 -0.70 -8.13
N VAL A 143 4.01 -1.33 -8.68
CA VAL A 143 4.17 -2.47 -9.61
C VAL A 143 3.70 -2.02 -10.99
N ALA A 144 4.56 -2.13 -11.99
CA ALA A 144 4.25 -1.84 -13.38
C ALA A 144 4.49 -3.08 -14.23
N ILE A 145 3.44 -3.61 -14.83
CA ILE A 145 3.50 -4.76 -15.74
C ILE A 145 3.07 -4.30 -17.12
N THR A 146 3.96 -4.43 -18.09
CA THR A 146 3.68 -4.18 -19.50
C THR A 146 3.84 -5.48 -20.24
N SER A 147 2.76 -6.25 -20.36
CA SER A 147 2.74 -7.50 -21.12
C SER A 147 1.73 -7.43 -22.26
N THR A 148 2.02 -8.12 -23.35
CA THR A 148 1.10 -8.29 -24.48
C THR A 148 0.32 -9.60 -24.40
N THR A 149 0.61 -10.47 -23.43
CA THR A 149 -0.02 -11.78 -23.26
C THR A 149 -1.08 -11.76 -22.18
N GLN A 150 -1.97 -12.76 -22.21
CA GLN A 150 -2.85 -13.04 -21.08
C GLN A 150 -2.02 -13.41 -19.85
N LEU A 151 -2.37 -12.82 -18.72
CA LEU A 151 -1.71 -12.98 -17.43
C LEU A 151 -2.61 -13.84 -16.52
N CYS A 152 -2.14 -15.00 -16.10
CA CYS A 152 -2.90 -15.92 -15.25
C CYS A 152 -2.17 -16.18 -13.93
N GLY A 153 -2.91 -16.38 -12.84
CA GLY A 153 -2.34 -16.82 -11.56
C GLY A 153 -1.32 -15.84 -10.97
N LEU A 154 -1.70 -14.58 -10.78
CA LEU A 154 -0.84 -13.57 -10.14
C LEU A 154 -1.33 -13.25 -8.71
N ASP A 155 -0.42 -13.10 -7.75
CA ASP A 155 -0.67 -12.45 -6.45
C ASP A 155 0.22 -11.21 -6.35
N ILE A 156 -0.35 -10.04 -6.62
CA ILE A 156 0.36 -8.76 -6.65
C ILE A 156 -0.02 -7.94 -5.43
N ARG A 157 0.99 -7.44 -4.70
CA ARG A 157 0.81 -6.57 -3.54
C ARG A 157 1.74 -5.37 -3.61
N ALA A 158 1.18 -4.17 -3.66
CA ALA A 158 1.93 -2.92 -3.68
C ALA A 158 1.49 -1.97 -2.57
N LEU A 159 2.43 -1.31 -1.90
CA LEU A 159 2.10 -0.20 -1.00
C LEU A 159 1.88 1.12 -1.74
N GLY A 160 2.26 1.20 -3.02
CA GLY A 160 1.96 2.30 -3.92
C GLY A 160 0.93 1.89 -4.98
N GLU A 161 1.15 2.33 -6.22
CA GLU A 161 0.25 2.11 -7.34
C GLU A 161 0.52 0.77 -8.05
N VAL A 162 -0.50 0.23 -8.70
CA VAL A 162 -0.36 -0.94 -9.59
C VAL A 162 -0.88 -0.57 -10.97
N ALA A 163 -0.05 -0.74 -11.99
CA ALA A 163 -0.41 -0.56 -13.39
C ALA A 163 -0.12 -1.85 -14.15
N ILE A 164 -1.14 -2.40 -14.81
CA ILE A 164 -1.04 -3.63 -15.61
C ILE A 164 -1.60 -3.33 -17.00
N SER A 165 -0.81 -3.58 -18.03
CA SER A 165 -1.28 -3.65 -19.41
C SER A 165 -1.42 -5.12 -19.78
N GLY A 166 -2.62 -5.52 -20.24
CA GLY A 166 -2.94 -6.91 -20.56
C GLY A 166 -4.15 -7.45 -19.80
N ASP A 167 -4.71 -8.54 -20.32
CA ASP A 167 -5.82 -9.26 -19.69
C ASP A 167 -5.32 -10.09 -18.50
N ILE A 168 -6.04 -10.05 -17.38
CA ILE A 168 -5.72 -10.81 -16.17
C ILE A 168 -6.82 -11.83 -15.84
N SER A 169 -6.43 -13.04 -15.47
CA SER A 169 -7.32 -14.09 -15.00
C SER A 169 -6.81 -14.77 -13.73
N ASP A 170 -7.73 -15.28 -12.91
CA ASP A 170 -7.41 -16.11 -11.73
C ASP A 170 -6.37 -15.47 -10.80
N SER A 171 -6.46 -14.16 -10.62
CA SER A 171 -5.43 -13.35 -9.96
C SER A 171 -5.98 -12.59 -8.75
N THR A 172 -5.10 -12.29 -7.80
CA THR A 172 -5.36 -11.38 -6.69
C THR A 172 -4.42 -10.19 -6.81
N VAL A 173 -4.97 -8.98 -6.88
CA VAL A 173 -4.20 -7.75 -7.05
C VAL A 173 -4.60 -6.77 -5.95
N ALA A 174 -3.65 -6.33 -5.14
CA ALA A 174 -3.86 -5.42 -4.03
C ALA A 174 -2.90 -4.23 -4.08
N ALA A 175 -3.44 -3.02 -4.02
CA ALA A 175 -2.68 -1.78 -3.98
C ALA A 175 -3.15 -0.89 -2.83
N LYS A 176 -2.25 -0.20 -2.11
CA LYS A 176 -2.71 0.93 -1.27
C LYS A 176 -2.99 2.18 -2.12
N GLY A 177 -2.24 2.36 -3.20
CA GLY A 177 -2.47 3.42 -4.18
C GLY A 177 -3.54 3.07 -5.20
N ARG A 178 -3.51 3.80 -6.32
CA ARG A 178 -4.40 3.58 -7.46
C ARG A 178 -4.04 2.28 -8.16
N LEU A 179 -5.06 1.61 -8.68
CA LEU A 179 -4.93 0.38 -9.45
C LEU A 179 -5.52 0.60 -10.84
N ARG A 180 -4.70 0.41 -11.87
CA ARG A 180 -5.08 0.53 -13.27
C ARG A 180 -4.77 -0.77 -14.01
N ILE A 181 -5.78 -1.36 -14.62
CA ILE A 181 -5.63 -2.52 -15.51
C ILE A 181 -6.17 -2.13 -16.89
N ASP A 182 -5.27 -1.90 -17.83
CA ASP A 182 -5.59 -1.64 -19.23
C ASP A 182 -5.81 -2.98 -19.95
N GLY A 183 -6.89 -3.67 -19.58
CA GLY A 183 -7.26 -5.00 -20.07
C GLY A 183 -8.50 -5.55 -19.37
N SER A 184 -8.79 -6.81 -19.64
CA SER A 184 -9.95 -7.53 -19.13
C SER A 184 -9.61 -8.27 -17.83
N VAL A 185 -10.49 -8.17 -16.83
CA VAL A 185 -10.31 -8.82 -15.53
C VAL A 185 -11.33 -9.94 -15.35
N VAL A 186 -10.85 -11.18 -15.23
CA VAL A 186 -11.70 -12.38 -15.13
C VAL A 186 -11.33 -13.20 -13.90
N ARG A 187 -12.32 -13.77 -13.18
CA ARG A 187 -12.09 -14.64 -12.00
C ARG A 187 -11.06 -14.10 -11.00
N SER A 188 -11.01 -12.79 -10.82
CA SER A 188 -9.96 -12.13 -10.05
C SER A 188 -10.53 -11.29 -8.91
N LYS A 189 -9.71 -11.10 -7.88
CA LYS A 189 -10.00 -10.25 -6.73
C LYS A 189 -9.08 -9.04 -6.75
N ILE A 190 -9.66 -7.88 -6.96
CA ILE A 190 -8.94 -6.62 -7.12
C ILE A 190 -9.25 -5.71 -5.94
N TYR A 191 -8.21 -5.26 -5.25
CA TYR A 191 -8.30 -4.44 -4.06
C TYR A 191 -7.48 -3.16 -4.20
N SER A 192 -8.05 -2.02 -3.82
CA SER A 192 -7.34 -0.74 -3.72
C SER A 192 -7.73 0.02 -2.45
N GLN A 193 -6.82 0.83 -1.91
CA GLN A 193 -7.16 1.83 -0.88
C GLN A 193 -7.38 3.25 -1.45
N ALA A 194 -7.44 3.41 -2.78
CA ALA A 194 -7.65 4.70 -3.42
C ALA A 194 -8.71 4.65 -4.53
N ARG A 195 -8.43 3.95 -5.63
CA ARG A 195 -9.27 3.85 -6.82
C ARG A 195 -8.86 2.65 -7.67
N ILE A 196 -9.85 1.98 -8.28
CA ILE A 196 -9.68 0.94 -9.30
C ILE A 196 -10.16 1.49 -10.64
N MET A 197 -9.40 1.24 -11.70
CA MET A 197 -9.78 1.53 -13.08
C MET A 197 -9.44 0.34 -13.96
N VAL A 198 -10.42 -0.22 -14.65
CA VAL A 198 -10.27 -1.39 -15.51
C VAL A 198 -10.98 -1.16 -16.84
N GLU A 199 -10.50 -1.81 -17.92
CA GLU A 199 -11.18 -1.73 -19.22
C GLU A 199 -12.42 -2.62 -19.23
N ASN A 200 -12.26 -3.93 -19.03
CA ASN A 200 -13.36 -4.89 -18.92
C ASN A 200 -13.32 -5.65 -17.59
N CYS A 201 -14.47 -6.06 -17.07
CA CYS A 201 -14.56 -6.82 -15.82
C CYS A 201 -15.64 -7.91 -15.84
N GLY A 202 -15.29 -9.08 -15.32
CA GLY A 202 -16.21 -10.21 -15.19
C GLY A 202 -16.21 -11.15 -16.40
N ASN A 203 -16.94 -12.25 -16.26
CA ASN A 203 -17.32 -13.18 -17.32
C ASN A 203 -18.75 -13.70 -17.03
N ASN A 204 -19.31 -14.54 -17.91
CA ASN A 204 -20.69 -15.02 -17.75
C ASN A 204 -20.85 -16.09 -16.65
N THR A 205 -19.75 -16.73 -16.22
CA THR A 205 -19.77 -17.94 -15.39
C THR A 205 -19.41 -17.67 -13.95
N ASP A 206 -18.41 -16.83 -13.70
CA ASP A 206 -17.71 -16.67 -12.44
C ASP A 206 -17.63 -15.20 -12.01
N PRO A 207 -17.81 -14.91 -10.71
CA PRO A 207 -17.78 -13.54 -10.22
C PRO A 207 -16.36 -12.96 -10.26
N CYS A 208 -16.25 -11.69 -10.62
CA CYS A 208 -15.08 -10.86 -10.38
C CYS A 208 -15.38 -9.89 -9.24
N HIS A 209 -14.41 -9.66 -8.35
CA HIS A 209 -14.58 -8.81 -7.18
C HIS A 209 -13.67 -7.58 -7.27
N LEU A 210 -14.28 -6.40 -7.29
CA LEU A 210 -13.59 -5.11 -7.22
C LEU A 210 -13.91 -4.46 -5.87
N LEU A 211 -12.89 -4.25 -5.03
CA LEU A 211 -13.03 -3.71 -3.68
C LEU A 211 -12.17 -2.45 -3.50
N VAL A 212 -12.78 -1.34 -3.09
CA VAL A 212 -12.05 -0.13 -2.68
C VAL A 212 -12.33 0.21 -1.22
N LYS A 213 -11.28 0.43 -0.43
CA LYS A 213 -11.38 0.95 0.96
C LYS A 213 -10.56 2.23 1.10
N PRO A 214 -11.14 3.41 0.80
CA PRO A 214 -10.41 4.68 0.76
C PRO A 214 -9.66 4.98 2.06
N LEU A 215 -8.33 5.12 1.97
CA LEU A 215 -7.47 5.33 3.13
C LEU A 215 -7.87 6.57 3.94
N GLU A 216 -8.32 7.61 3.27
CA GLU A 216 -8.76 8.88 3.86
C GLU A 216 -9.99 8.74 4.77
N CYS A 217 -10.83 7.72 4.56
CA CYS A 217 -12.00 7.49 5.41
C CYS A 217 -11.63 6.83 6.74
N GLY A 218 -10.51 6.11 6.81
CA GLY A 218 -10.06 5.38 8.00
C GLY A 218 -9.95 6.26 9.27
N PRO A 219 -9.17 7.35 9.24
CA PRO A 219 -9.06 8.27 10.38
C PRO A 219 -10.39 8.92 10.77
N LEU A 220 -11.28 9.19 9.80
CA LEU A 220 -12.59 9.79 10.05
C LEU A 220 -13.51 8.81 10.79
N PHE A 221 -13.54 7.54 10.37
CA PHE A 221 -14.28 6.49 11.09
C PHE A 221 -13.76 6.30 12.53
N GLN A 222 -12.44 6.37 12.74
CA GLN A 222 -11.86 6.28 14.09
C GLN A 222 -12.25 7.48 14.97
N LYS A 223 -12.26 8.70 14.43
CA LYS A 223 -12.75 9.88 15.14
C LYS A 223 -14.23 9.74 15.51
N LEU A 224 -15.06 9.27 14.57
CA LEU A 224 -16.50 9.09 14.81
C LEU A 224 -16.76 8.09 15.94
N LEU A 225 -16.03 6.95 15.94
CA LEU A 225 -16.08 5.97 17.03
C LEU A 225 -15.62 6.56 18.38
N GLY A 226 -14.63 7.46 18.37
CA GLY A 226 -14.17 8.20 19.54
C GLY A 226 -15.27 9.09 20.13
N PHE A 227 -15.97 9.84 19.27
CA PHE A 227 -17.11 10.67 19.68
C PHE A 227 -18.30 9.84 20.18
N ASP A 228 -18.59 8.68 19.57
CA ASP A 228 -19.64 7.79 20.06
C ASP A 228 -19.39 7.36 21.51
N LYS A 229 -18.15 6.98 21.83
CA LYS A 229 -17.76 6.59 23.20
C LYS A 229 -17.87 7.77 24.16
N GLN A 230 -17.39 8.95 23.77
CA GLN A 230 -17.46 10.16 24.61
C GLN A 230 -18.90 10.60 24.87
N ASN A 231 -19.73 10.68 23.83
CA ASN A 231 -21.14 11.03 23.97
C ASN A 231 -21.89 10.03 24.85
N THR A 232 -21.59 8.74 24.73
CA THR A 232 -22.20 7.72 25.61
C THR A 232 -21.85 7.97 27.08
N ALA A 233 -20.59 8.34 27.39
CA ALA A 233 -20.19 8.68 28.75
C ALA A 233 -20.88 9.95 29.25
N PHE A 234 -20.95 11.01 28.43
CA PHE A 234 -21.64 12.24 28.77
C PHE A 234 -23.14 12.06 28.92
N GLU A 235 -23.79 11.22 28.12
CA GLU A 235 -25.22 10.89 28.26
C GLU A 235 -25.49 10.17 29.60
N GLN A 236 -24.61 9.27 30.02
CA GLN A 236 -24.69 8.63 31.34
C GLN A 236 -24.49 9.64 32.47
N GLU A 237 -23.52 10.54 32.36
CA GLU A 237 -23.28 11.61 33.35
C GLU A 237 -24.48 12.57 33.42
N ARG A 238 -24.99 13.02 32.27
CA ARG A 238 -26.18 13.88 32.16
C ARG A 238 -27.38 13.22 32.82
N GLN A 239 -27.60 11.92 32.60
CA GLN A 239 -28.72 11.19 33.21
C GLN A 239 -28.58 11.13 34.74
N ARG A 240 -27.37 10.91 35.27
CA ARG A 240 -27.11 10.93 36.72
C ARG A 240 -27.40 12.30 37.31
N LEU A 241 -26.87 13.36 36.70
CA LEU A 241 -27.09 14.75 37.14
C LEU A 241 -28.57 15.15 37.05
N GLN A 242 -29.27 14.71 36.00
CA GLN A 242 -30.71 14.93 35.85
C GLN A 242 -31.50 14.30 37.00
N ASN A 243 -31.17 13.06 37.37
CA ASN A 243 -31.82 12.37 38.49
C ASN A 243 -31.59 13.12 39.81
N THR A 244 -30.37 13.64 40.05
CA THR A 244 -30.07 14.49 41.22
C THR A 244 -30.92 15.75 41.22
N ILE A 245 -30.98 16.46 40.10
CA ILE A 245 -31.78 17.69 39.96
C ILE A 245 -33.28 17.42 40.17
N GLU A 246 -33.80 16.30 39.67
CA GLU A 246 -35.20 15.91 39.88
C GLU A 246 -35.50 15.55 41.35
N LEU A 247 -34.59 14.87 42.04
CA LEU A 247 -34.70 14.61 43.48
C LEU A 247 -34.74 15.90 44.28
N VAL A 248 -33.87 16.87 43.94
CA VAL A 248 -33.88 18.21 44.53
C VAL A 248 -35.23 18.89 44.29
N LYS A 249 -35.75 18.90 43.05
CA LYS A 249 -37.07 19.48 42.74
C LYS A 249 -38.20 18.85 43.56
N LYS A 250 -38.16 17.53 43.82
CA LYS A 250 -39.14 16.82 44.65
C LYS A 250 -39.07 17.22 46.13
N LEU A 251 -37.91 17.62 46.63
CA LEU A 251 -37.74 18.09 48.01
C LEU A 251 -38.32 19.50 48.24
N GLY A 252 -38.56 20.28 47.19
CA GLY A 252 -39.34 21.52 47.24
C GLY A 252 -38.86 22.51 48.31
N LYS A 253 -39.68 22.76 49.34
CA LYS A 253 -39.39 23.72 50.42
C LYS A 253 -38.35 23.22 51.45
N ASP A 254 -38.07 21.92 51.52
CA ASP A 254 -37.09 21.37 52.46
C ASP A 254 -35.64 21.64 52.05
N ILE A 255 -35.41 22.13 50.83
CA ILE A 255 -34.11 22.62 50.36
C ILE A 255 -33.60 23.78 51.22
N GLU A 256 -34.48 24.67 51.70
CA GLU A 256 -34.07 25.82 52.52
C GLU A 256 -33.45 25.38 53.85
N ARG A 257 -33.85 24.21 54.35
CA ARG A 257 -33.37 23.60 55.60
C ARG A 257 -32.10 22.77 55.43
N MET A 258 -31.60 22.59 54.20
CA MET A 258 -30.36 21.83 53.97
C MET A 258 -29.10 22.57 54.47
N PRO A 259 -28.06 21.83 54.88
CA PRO A 259 -26.73 22.37 55.12
C PRO A 259 -26.21 23.15 53.90
N TYR A 260 -25.39 24.17 54.16
CA TYR A 260 -24.81 25.02 53.12
C TYR A 260 -23.97 24.22 52.10
N GLU A 261 -23.21 23.22 52.57
CA GLU A 261 -22.38 22.34 51.74
C GLU A 261 -23.21 21.64 50.65
N ASN A 262 -24.37 21.07 51.01
CA ASN A 262 -25.25 20.39 50.06
C ASN A 262 -25.85 21.37 49.02
N LYS A 263 -26.10 22.62 49.41
CA LYS A 263 -26.58 23.66 48.47
C LYS A 263 -25.52 24.03 47.44
N VAL A 264 -24.25 24.07 47.85
CA VAL A 264 -23.10 24.31 46.96
C VAL A 264 -22.90 23.13 45.99
N GLU A 265 -23.01 21.90 46.48
CA GLU A 265 -22.92 20.68 45.66
C GLU A 265 -24.01 20.66 44.57
N ILE A 266 -25.27 20.93 44.94
CA ILE A 266 -26.38 21.02 43.98
C ILE A 266 -26.15 22.11 42.92
N ALA A 267 -25.67 23.29 43.33
CA ALA A 267 -25.37 24.36 42.38
C ALA A 267 -24.25 23.96 41.41
N THR A 268 -23.26 23.21 41.90
CA THR A 268 -22.17 22.65 41.09
C THR A 268 -22.69 21.61 40.10
N ASP A 269 -23.56 20.70 40.54
CA ASP A 269 -24.19 19.69 39.70
C ASP A 269 -25.08 20.30 38.61
N ILE A 270 -25.83 21.36 38.92
CA ILE A 270 -26.63 22.09 37.93
C ILE A 270 -25.73 22.72 36.87
N LYS A 271 -24.61 23.33 37.29
CA LYS A 271 -23.65 23.92 36.36
C LYS A 271 -23.02 22.84 35.47
N ARG A 272 -22.58 21.72 36.06
CA ARG A 272 -22.01 20.59 35.31
C ARG A 272 -23.03 19.99 34.36
N PHE A 273 -24.31 19.91 34.73
CA PHE A 273 -25.38 19.42 33.86
C PHE A 273 -25.53 20.29 32.60
N GLN A 274 -25.44 21.61 32.73
CA GLN A 274 -25.48 22.53 31.60
C GLN A 274 -24.25 22.34 30.70
N GLU A 275 -23.05 22.30 31.30
CA GLU A 275 -21.79 22.06 30.58
C GLU A 275 -21.83 20.73 29.79
N VAL A 276 -22.21 19.63 30.43
CA VAL A 276 -22.32 18.30 29.79
C VAL A 276 -23.35 18.32 28.67
N SER A 277 -24.46 19.05 28.83
CA SER A 277 -25.49 19.18 27.79
C SER A 277 -24.97 19.95 26.56
N GLU A 278 -24.18 21.00 26.78
CA GLU A 278 -23.49 21.73 25.72
C GLU A 278 -22.42 20.88 25.04
N GLU A 279 -21.64 20.11 25.80
CA GLU A 279 -20.63 19.17 25.28
C GLU A 279 -21.26 18.08 24.39
N ILE A 280 -22.40 17.50 24.79
CA ILE A 280 -23.15 16.53 23.97
C ILE A 280 -23.61 17.18 22.66
N LYS A 281 -24.15 18.40 22.73
CA LYS A 281 -24.62 19.12 21.54
C LYS A 281 -23.46 19.41 20.58
N ALA A 282 -22.34 19.94 21.09
CA ALA A 282 -21.14 20.19 20.31
C ALA A 282 -20.56 18.89 19.72
N GLY A 283 -20.60 17.78 20.47
CA GLY A 283 -20.21 16.46 20.01
C GLY A 283 -21.10 15.95 18.87
N GLN A 284 -22.41 16.14 18.96
CA GLN A 284 -23.36 15.78 17.89
C GLN A 284 -23.11 16.60 16.62
N GLU A 285 -22.91 17.91 16.74
CA GLU A 285 -22.58 18.78 15.60
C GLU A 285 -21.28 18.34 14.90
N ARG A 286 -20.23 18.01 15.68
CA ARG A 286 -18.97 17.47 15.14
C ARG A 286 -19.16 16.12 14.46
N LYS A 287 -19.99 15.23 15.01
CA LYS A 287 -20.31 13.94 14.37
C LYS A 287 -20.99 14.13 13.02
N GLU A 288 -21.97 15.03 12.92
CA GLU A 288 -22.63 15.32 11.65
C GLU A 288 -21.66 15.91 10.63
N GLN A 289 -20.74 16.78 11.06
CA GLN A 289 -19.68 17.29 10.19
C GLN A 289 -18.75 16.17 9.67
N ILE A 290 -18.30 15.27 10.54
CA ILE A 290 -17.46 14.12 10.13
C ILE A 290 -18.22 13.18 9.18
N LYS A 291 -19.50 12.91 9.45
CA LYS A 291 -20.35 12.11 8.55
C LYS A 291 -20.46 12.75 7.16
N LYS A 292 -20.58 14.08 7.11
CA LYS A 292 -20.61 14.83 5.86
C LYS A 292 -19.28 14.69 5.10
N GLU A 293 -18.15 14.83 5.78
CA GLU A 293 -16.82 14.63 5.18
C GLU A 293 -16.63 13.21 4.62
N ILE A 294 -17.08 12.18 5.37
CA ILE A 294 -17.06 10.79 4.90
C ILE A 294 -17.96 10.65 3.65
N ALA A 295 -19.17 11.20 3.68
CA ALA A 295 -20.10 11.13 2.55
C ALA A 295 -19.52 11.81 1.30
N GLU A 296 -18.88 12.97 1.45
CA GLU A 296 -18.22 13.69 0.36
C GLU A 296 -17.04 12.89 -0.23
N ALA A 297 -16.20 12.30 0.64
CA ALA A 297 -15.10 11.45 0.20
C ALA A 297 -15.59 10.20 -0.55
N LEU A 298 -16.67 9.58 -0.07
CA LEU A 298 -17.27 8.39 -0.66
C LEU A 298 -18.07 8.66 -1.94
N ALA A 299 -18.56 9.88 -2.13
CA ALA A 299 -19.24 10.31 -3.36
C ALA A 299 -18.30 10.45 -4.57
N THR A 300 -16.99 10.46 -4.35
CA THR A 300 -16.01 10.45 -5.45
C THR A 300 -16.00 9.08 -6.14
N SER A 301 -15.94 9.05 -7.47
CA SER A 301 -15.82 7.80 -8.24
C SER A 301 -14.59 6.98 -7.82
N ARG A 302 -14.81 5.76 -7.31
CA ARG A 302 -13.78 4.86 -6.77
C ARG A 302 -13.49 3.66 -7.64
N ILE A 303 -14.48 3.16 -8.36
CA ILE A 303 -14.30 2.05 -9.30
C ILE A 303 -14.78 2.53 -10.66
N ILE A 304 -13.93 2.43 -11.67
CA ILE A 304 -14.23 2.90 -13.03
C ILE A 304 -14.06 1.74 -14.00
N ILE A 305 -15.11 1.47 -14.77
CA ILE A 305 -15.14 0.50 -15.85
C ILE A 305 -15.19 1.29 -17.16
N ARG A 306 -14.14 1.22 -17.97
CA ARG A 306 -14.04 2.04 -19.19
C ARG A 306 -14.76 1.47 -20.40
N ARG A 307 -15.02 0.17 -20.44
CA ARG A 307 -15.74 -0.48 -21.54
C ARG A 307 -16.96 -1.22 -21.02
N GLU A 308 -16.79 -2.38 -20.42
CA GLU A 308 -17.89 -3.25 -20.02
C GLU A 308 -17.60 -3.98 -18.70
N ALA A 309 -18.59 -4.06 -17.81
CA ALA A 309 -18.60 -4.99 -16.70
C ALA A 309 -19.80 -5.92 -16.85
N LEU A 310 -19.54 -7.22 -16.91
CA LEU A 310 -20.57 -8.23 -17.09
C LEU A 310 -21.36 -8.47 -15.80
N ALA A 311 -22.51 -9.12 -15.93
CA ALA A 311 -23.35 -9.54 -14.80
C ALA A 311 -22.55 -10.40 -13.79
N LYS A 312 -23.02 -10.45 -12.55
CA LYS A 312 -22.37 -11.10 -11.40
C LYS A 312 -21.00 -10.53 -11.02
N THR A 313 -20.62 -9.36 -11.52
CA THR A 313 -19.47 -8.61 -11.01
C THR A 313 -19.83 -7.97 -9.66
N TRP A 314 -18.95 -8.12 -8.68
CA TRP A 314 -19.13 -7.61 -7.32
C TRP A 314 -18.35 -6.32 -7.17
N ILE A 315 -19.06 -5.23 -6.92
CA ILE A 315 -18.52 -3.91 -6.69
C ILE A 315 -18.68 -3.58 -5.22
N THR A 316 -17.57 -3.43 -4.50
CA THR A 316 -17.59 -3.06 -3.08
C THR A 316 -16.78 -1.79 -2.84
N ILE A 317 -17.38 -0.82 -2.17
CA ILE A 317 -16.73 0.41 -1.73
C ILE A 317 -17.00 0.53 -0.23
N GLU A 318 -15.94 0.48 0.57
CA GLU A 318 -16.01 0.30 2.03
C GLU A 318 -16.87 -0.91 2.44
N ASN A 319 -17.99 -0.64 3.11
CA ASN A 319 -18.93 -1.64 3.63
C ASN A 319 -20.20 -1.73 2.76
N CYS A 320 -20.24 -1.02 1.63
CA CYS A 320 -21.35 -1.03 0.69
C CYS A 320 -20.98 -1.91 -0.50
N SER A 321 -21.87 -2.84 -0.86
CA SER A 321 -21.67 -3.76 -1.98
C SER A 321 -22.85 -3.72 -2.94
N LEU A 322 -22.55 -3.89 -4.22
CA LEU A 322 -23.49 -4.06 -5.31
C LEU A 322 -23.02 -5.24 -6.17
N ILE A 323 -23.93 -6.15 -6.49
CA ILE A 323 -23.71 -7.20 -7.48
C ILE A 323 -24.48 -6.77 -8.72
N LEU A 324 -23.82 -6.79 -9.88
CA LEU A 324 -24.47 -6.40 -11.13
C LEU A 324 -25.41 -7.52 -11.58
N ASP A 325 -26.69 -7.19 -11.77
CA ASP A 325 -27.67 -8.13 -12.32
C ASP A 325 -27.57 -8.23 -13.85
N GLU A 326 -27.20 -7.13 -14.51
CA GLU A 326 -27.05 -7.01 -15.96
C GLU A 326 -25.69 -6.37 -16.31
N PRO A 327 -25.17 -6.60 -17.54
CA PRO A 327 -23.97 -5.92 -18.01
C PRO A 327 -24.14 -4.40 -18.03
N VAL A 328 -23.10 -3.68 -17.63
CA VAL A 328 -23.03 -2.22 -17.70
C VAL A 328 -21.85 -1.80 -18.56
N THR A 329 -21.97 -0.68 -19.24
CA THR A 329 -20.90 -0.14 -20.08
C THR A 329 -20.49 1.24 -19.59
N LYS A 330 -19.19 1.57 -19.75
CA LYS A 330 -18.65 2.92 -19.46
C LYS A 330 -19.23 3.52 -18.17
N THR A 331 -18.96 2.87 -17.04
CA THR A 331 -19.64 3.16 -15.78
C THR A 331 -18.64 3.46 -14.67
N ALA A 332 -18.91 4.48 -13.88
CA ALA A 332 -18.21 4.81 -12.65
C ALA A 332 -19.10 4.52 -11.44
N PHE A 333 -18.52 3.92 -10.42
CA PHE A 333 -19.18 3.57 -9.16
C PHE A 333 -18.65 4.41 -8.01
N PHE A 334 -19.57 4.84 -7.15
CA PHE A 334 -19.33 5.65 -5.96
C PHE A 334 -20.36 5.29 -4.89
N VAL A 335 -20.21 5.83 -3.68
CA VAL A 335 -21.19 5.60 -2.60
C VAL A 335 -21.97 6.87 -2.31
N ARG A 336 -23.29 6.73 -2.29
CA ARG A 336 -24.22 7.78 -1.90
C ARG A 336 -25.34 7.14 -1.08
N ASN A 337 -25.78 7.82 -0.01
CA ASN A 337 -26.82 7.32 0.88
C ASN A 337 -26.59 5.87 1.37
N MET A 338 -25.33 5.53 1.70
CA MET A 338 -24.90 4.18 2.14
C MET A 338 -25.15 3.05 1.13
N ARG A 339 -25.25 3.37 -0.16
CA ARG A 339 -25.39 2.41 -1.25
C ARG A 339 -24.35 2.71 -2.33
N VAL A 340 -23.92 1.66 -3.02
CA VAL A 340 -23.11 1.82 -4.23
C VAL A 340 -24.07 2.25 -5.35
N GLU A 341 -23.80 3.40 -5.95
CA GLU A 341 -24.51 3.91 -7.11
C GLU A 341 -23.59 3.87 -8.35
N ALA A 342 -24.21 3.82 -9.53
CA ALA A 342 -23.55 3.81 -10.82
C ALA A 342 -23.91 5.08 -11.60
N ALA A 343 -22.93 5.68 -12.27
CA ALA A 343 -23.15 6.78 -13.21
C ALA A 343 -22.36 6.53 -14.51
N PRO A 344 -22.83 7.07 -15.65
CA PRO A 344 -22.07 7.04 -16.89
C PRO A 344 -20.68 7.68 -16.73
N PHE A 345 -19.67 7.07 -17.34
CA PHE A 345 -18.29 7.52 -17.39
C PHE A 345 -17.95 7.89 -18.84
N GLY A 346 -17.62 9.16 -19.07
CA GLY A 346 -17.34 9.74 -20.39
C GLY A 346 -15.89 9.63 -20.81
#